data_AF-P08538-F1
#
_entry.id   AF-P08538-F1
#
_cell.length_a   1.000
_cell.length_b   1.000
_cell.length_c   1.000
_cell.angle_alpha   90.00
_cell.angle_beta   90.00
_cell.angle_gamma   90.00
#
_symmetry.space_group_name_H-M   'P 1'
#
loop_
_entity.id
_entity.type
_entity.pdbx_description
1 polymer ?
#
loop_
_entity_poly.entity_id
_entity_poly.type
_entity_poly.pdbx_seq_one_letter_code
_entity_poly.pdbx_strand_id
1 'polypeptide(L)'
;MNLSLSDLHRQVSRLVQQESGDCTGKLRGNVAANKETTFQGLTIASGARESEKVFAQTVLSHVANVVLTQEDTAKLLQSTVKHNLNNYDLRSVGNGNSVLVSLRSDQMTLQDAKVLLEAALRQESGARGHVSSHSHSALHAPGTPVREGLRSHLDPRTPPLPPRERPHTSGHHGAGEARATAPSTVSPYGPEARAELSSRLTTLRNTLAPATNDPRYLQACGGEKLNRFRDIQCCRQTAVRADLNANYIQVGNTRTIACQYPLQSQLESHFRMLAENRTPVLAVLASSSEIANQRFGMPDYFRQSGTYGSITVESKMTQQVGLGDGIMADMYTLTIREAGQKTISVPVVHVGNWPDQTAVSSEVTKALASLVDQTAETKRNMYESKGSSAVGDDSKLRPVIHCRAGVGRTAQLIGAMCMNDSRNSQLSVEDMVSQMRVQRNGIMVQKDEQLDVLIKLAEGQGRPLLNS
;
A
#
# COMPACT_ATOMS: atom_id res chain seq x y z
N MET A 1 27.55 -0.82 20.08
CA MET A 1 28.14 -2.18 20.10
C MET A 1 27.36 -2.99 19.09
N ASN A 2 28.00 -3.47 18.03
CA ASN A 2 27.30 -4.21 16.99
C ASN A 2 27.48 -5.71 17.29
N LEU A 3 26.42 -6.37 17.75
CA LEU A 3 26.38 -7.83 17.84
C LEU A 3 26.51 -8.41 16.43
N SER A 4 27.23 -9.53 16.27
CA SER A 4 27.21 -10.27 15.01
C SER A 4 25.80 -10.83 14.74
N LEU A 5 25.46 -11.12 13.48
CA LEU A 5 24.20 -11.77 13.12
C LEU A 5 23.98 -13.06 13.93
N SER A 6 25.03 -13.90 14.03
CA SER A 6 25.04 -15.14 14.80
C SER A 6 24.81 -14.92 16.30
N ASP A 7 25.41 -13.88 16.90
CA ASP A 7 25.21 -13.54 18.31
C ASP A 7 23.81 -12.99 18.58
N LEU A 8 23.33 -12.10 17.73
CA LEU A 8 22.01 -11.48 17.84
C LEU A 8 20.92 -12.55 17.71
N HIS A 9 21.00 -13.41 16.70
CA HIS A 9 20.11 -14.57 16.56
C HIS A 9 20.17 -15.49 17.79
N ARG A 10 21.37 -15.82 18.28
CA ARG A 10 21.55 -16.67 19.46
C ARG A 10 20.95 -16.09 20.74
N GLN A 11 21.01 -14.76 20.93
CA GLN A 11 20.37 -14.09 22.06
C GLN A 11 18.84 -14.03 21.89
N VAL A 12 18.35 -13.64 20.71
CA VAL A 12 16.91 -13.56 20.41
C VAL A 12 16.23 -14.92 20.51
N SER A 13 16.77 -15.95 19.86
CA SER A 13 16.19 -17.31 19.89
C SER A 13 16.18 -17.94 21.28
N ARG A 14 17.11 -17.57 22.18
CA ARG A 14 17.06 -17.96 23.59
C ARG A 14 15.91 -17.26 24.32
N LEU A 15 15.73 -15.96 24.11
CA LEU A 15 14.64 -15.20 24.74
C LEU A 15 13.26 -15.68 24.26
N VAL A 16 13.10 -16.01 22.97
CA VAL A 16 11.88 -16.61 22.41
C VAL A 16 11.53 -17.97 23.05
N GLN A 17 12.51 -18.68 23.63
CA GLN A 17 12.28 -19.93 24.39
C GLN A 17 12.02 -19.71 25.89
N GLN A 18 12.38 -18.56 26.44
CA GLN A 18 12.33 -18.25 27.88
C GLN A 18 11.19 -17.29 28.27
N GLU A 19 10.65 -16.58 27.29
CA GLU A 19 9.67 -15.50 27.43
C GLU A 19 8.52 -15.70 26.42
N SER A 20 7.47 -14.89 26.48
CA SER A 20 6.57 -14.81 25.32
C SER A 20 7.31 -14.16 24.14
N GLY A 21 7.28 -14.82 22.98
CA GLY A 21 7.82 -14.26 21.73
C GLY A 21 7.15 -12.94 21.30
N ASP A 22 5.96 -12.65 21.86
CA ASP A 22 5.19 -11.41 21.64
C ASP A 22 5.78 -10.19 22.37
N CYS A 23 6.68 -10.39 23.34
CA CYS A 23 7.40 -9.31 23.99
C CYS A 23 8.31 -8.58 22.99
N THR A 24 8.40 -7.25 23.10
CA THR A 24 9.36 -6.48 22.30
C THR A 24 10.78 -6.73 22.77
N GLY A 25 11.74 -6.76 21.83
CA GLY A 25 13.15 -6.82 22.18
C GLY A 25 13.70 -5.45 22.58
N LYS A 26 14.61 -5.42 23.56
CA LYS A 26 15.38 -4.22 23.96
C LYS A 26 16.87 -4.52 24.06
N LEU A 27 17.72 -3.59 23.61
CA LEU A 27 19.17 -3.71 23.59
C LEU A 27 19.84 -2.70 24.53
N ARG A 28 20.65 -3.18 25.47
CA ARG A 28 21.66 -2.40 26.21
C ARG A 28 22.91 -3.27 26.39
N GLY A 29 23.75 -3.30 25.36
CA GLY A 29 24.89 -4.23 25.24
C GLY A 29 24.44 -5.64 24.83
N ASN A 30 23.57 -6.25 25.63
CA ASN A 30 22.87 -7.49 25.32
C ASN A 30 21.39 -7.25 24.98
N VAL A 31 20.76 -8.24 24.33
CA VAL A 31 19.31 -8.30 24.12
C VAL A 31 18.62 -8.75 25.41
N ALA A 32 17.47 -8.16 25.71
CA ALA A 32 16.52 -8.64 26.71
C ALA A 32 15.09 -8.51 26.17
N ALA A 33 14.16 -9.27 26.75
CA ALA A 33 12.73 -9.03 26.55
C ALA A 33 12.28 -7.79 27.32
N ASN A 34 11.40 -6.99 26.71
CA ASN A 34 10.63 -5.99 27.44
C ASN A 34 9.37 -6.65 28.02
N LYS A 35 9.35 -6.83 29.35
CA LYS A 35 8.20 -7.40 30.08
C LYS A 35 7.20 -6.35 30.56
N GLU A 36 7.55 -5.06 30.44
CA GLU A 36 6.76 -3.96 30.99
C GLU A 36 5.61 -3.54 30.04
N THR A 37 5.72 -3.89 28.76
CA THR A 37 4.75 -3.59 27.71
C THR A 37 4.75 -4.70 26.66
N THR A 38 3.57 -5.15 26.23
CA THR A 38 3.41 -5.81 24.92
C THR A 38 3.62 -4.79 23.78
N PHE A 39 3.89 -5.27 22.57
CA PHE A 39 4.05 -4.42 21.37
C PHE A 39 2.85 -3.48 21.17
N GLN A 40 3.09 -2.16 21.18
CA GLN A 40 2.04 -1.13 21.09
C GLN A 40 1.87 -0.54 19.67
N GLY A 41 2.70 -0.99 18.72
CA GLY A 41 2.61 -0.62 17.31
C GLY A 41 2.92 0.85 17.02
N LEU A 42 2.23 1.40 16.01
CA LEU A 42 2.56 2.73 15.44
C LEU A 42 2.20 3.90 16.37
N THR A 43 1.35 3.68 17.37
CA THR A 43 0.84 4.72 18.26
C THR A 43 1.85 5.08 19.34
N ILE A 44 2.58 6.18 19.12
CA ILE A 44 3.49 6.83 20.06
C ILE A 44 2.68 7.48 21.21
N ALA A 45 2.08 6.65 22.08
CA ALA A 45 1.47 7.09 23.35
C ALA A 45 2.52 7.20 24.46
N SER A 46 3.49 6.28 24.44
CA SER A 46 4.82 6.44 25.04
C SER A 46 5.83 6.02 23.99
N GLY A 47 6.77 6.90 23.63
CA GLY A 47 7.81 6.56 22.65
C GLY A 47 8.58 5.31 23.06
N ALA A 48 8.81 4.43 22.07
CA ALA A 48 9.62 3.23 22.23
C ALA A 48 10.90 3.59 22.99
N ARG A 49 11.20 2.89 24.09
CA ARG A 49 12.37 3.25 24.89
C ARG A 49 13.60 3.08 24.02
N GLU A 50 14.59 3.97 24.11
CA GLU A 50 15.73 4.01 23.18
C GLU A 50 16.39 2.62 22.93
N SER A 51 16.44 1.77 23.96
CA SER A 51 16.89 0.37 23.84
C SER A 51 16.07 -0.51 22.89
N GLU A 52 14.76 -0.32 22.79
CA GLU A 52 13.88 -1.02 21.85
C GLU A 52 14.11 -0.53 20.41
N LYS A 53 14.24 0.79 20.23
CA LYS A 53 14.58 1.41 18.95
C LYS A 53 15.93 0.91 18.44
N VAL A 54 16.95 0.94 19.30
CA VAL A 54 18.29 0.39 19.01
C VAL A 54 18.23 -1.11 18.73
N PHE A 55 17.39 -1.89 19.42
CA PHE A 55 17.17 -3.31 19.09
C PHE A 55 16.59 -3.49 17.68
N ALA A 56 15.48 -2.82 17.38
CA ALA A 56 14.79 -2.92 16.09
C ALA A 56 15.70 -2.49 14.93
N GLN A 57 16.45 -1.40 15.10
CA GLN A 57 17.45 -0.92 14.14
C GLN A 57 18.63 -1.89 13.98
N THR A 58 19.11 -2.51 15.07
CA THR A 58 20.19 -3.52 14.99
C THR A 58 19.75 -4.74 14.20
N VAL A 59 18.51 -5.23 14.41
CA VAL A 59 17.94 -6.32 13.58
C VAL A 59 17.86 -5.86 12.12
N LEU A 60 17.25 -4.69 11.84
CA LEU A 60 17.14 -4.11 10.50
C LEU A 60 18.49 -4.08 9.76
N SER A 61 19.57 -3.69 10.44
CA SER A 61 20.90 -3.57 9.85
C SER A 61 21.50 -4.90 9.35
N HIS A 62 21.10 -6.03 9.96
CA HIS A 62 21.53 -7.38 9.55
C HIS A 62 20.62 -8.01 8.50
N VAL A 63 19.42 -7.47 8.26
CA VAL A 63 18.41 -8.08 7.39
C VAL A 63 18.03 -7.22 6.17
N ALA A 64 18.70 -6.07 6.00
CA ALA A 64 18.56 -5.24 4.81
C ALA A 64 18.96 -6.03 3.55
N ASN A 65 18.06 -6.05 2.55
CA ASN A 65 18.18 -6.84 1.30
C ASN A 65 18.08 -8.37 1.46
N VAL A 66 17.70 -8.89 2.65
CA VAL A 66 17.44 -10.32 2.82
C VAL A 66 16.15 -10.71 2.09
N VAL A 67 16.20 -11.81 1.35
CA VAL A 67 15.05 -12.38 0.64
C VAL A 67 14.30 -13.31 1.57
N LEU A 68 13.16 -12.82 2.05
CA LEU A 68 12.19 -13.55 2.85
C LEU A 68 11.42 -14.52 1.95
N THR A 69 11.29 -15.76 2.39
CA THR A 69 10.45 -16.76 1.70
C THR A 69 8.97 -16.46 1.92
N GLN A 70 8.10 -17.16 1.19
CA GLN A 70 6.66 -17.14 1.43
C GLN A 70 6.31 -17.57 2.88
N GLU A 71 7.07 -18.49 3.48
CA GLU A 71 6.86 -18.94 4.87
C GLU A 71 7.29 -17.88 5.89
N ASP A 72 8.43 -17.21 5.68
CA ASP A 72 8.87 -16.10 6.54
C ASP A 72 7.86 -14.94 6.48
N THR A 73 7.41 -14.62 5.27
CA THR A 73 6.38 -13.61 5.01
C THR A 73 5.08 -13.96 5.73
N ALA A 74 4.64 -15.22 5.69
CA ALA A 74 3.45 -15.69 6.41
C ALA A 74 3.58 -15.59 7.94
N LYS A 75 4.76 -15.84 8.51
CA LYS A 75 5.01 -15.69 9.97
C LYS A 75 4.93 -14.22 10.42
N LEU A 76 5.55 -13.29 9.67
CA LEU A 76 5.46 -11.85 9.95
C LEU A 76 4.03 -11.30 9.77
N LEU A 77 3.26 -11.87 8.83
CA LEU A 77 1.84 -11.56 8.66
C LEU A 77 0.95 -12.20 9.74
N GLN A 78 1.32 -13.35 10.33
CA GLN A 78 0.63 -13.86 11.53
C GLN A 78 0.81 -12.92 12.73
N SER A 79 2.01 -12.36 12.92
CA SER A 79 2.23 -11.29 13.92
C SER A 79 1.35 -10.07 13.63
N THR A 80 1.27 -9.63 12.36
CA THR A 80 0.39 -8.55 11.91
C THR A 80 -1.09 -8.81 12.24
N VAL A 81 -1.61 -10.01 11.94
CA VAL A 81 -3.00 -10.40 12.27
C VAL A 81 -3.22 -10.46 13.79
N LYS A 82 -2.27 -10.99 14.54
CA LYS A 82 -2.34 -11.14 16.01
C LYS A 82 -2.32 -9.79 16.75
N HIS A 83 -1.51 -8.85 16.27
CA HIS A 83 -1.37 -7.51 16.84
C HIS A 83 -2.25 -6.45 16.15
N ASN A 84 -3.01 -6.85 15.13
CA ASN A 84 -3.97 -6.01 14.39
C ASN A 84 -3.32 -4.78 13.67
N LEU A 85 -2.00 -4.82 13.49
CA LEU A 85 -1.16 -3.69 13.06
C LEU A 85 0.04 -4.21 12.26
N ASN A 86 0.20 -3.75 11.02
CA ASN A 86 1.35 -4.14 10.19
C ASN A 86 2.59 -3.30 10.56
N ASN A 87 3.61 -3.95 11.10
CA ASN A 87 4.89 -3.32 11.43
C ASN A 87 5.91 -3.31 10.27
N TYR A 88 5.62 -3.98 9.14
CA TYR A 88 6.59 -4.31 8.10
C TYR A 88 6.21 -3.69 6.76
N ASP A 89 7.13 -2.97 6.12
CA ASP A 89 7.01 -2.60 4.71
C ASP A 89 7.77 -3.62 3.86
N LEU A 90 7.03 -4.53 3.22
CA LEU A 90 7.55 -5.66 2.45
C LEU A 90 7.36 -5.42 0.95
N ARG A 91 8.44 -5.49 0.17
CA ARG A 91 8.39 -5.44 -1.29
C ARG A 91 8.53 -6.85 -1.86
N SER A 92 7.53 -7.34 -2.59
CA SER A 92 7.66 -8.63 -3.29
C SER A 92 8.73 -8.58 -4.37
N VAL A 93 9.45 -9.69 -4.54
CA VAL A 93 10.51 -9.87 -5.56
C VAL A 93 10.22 -11.07 -6.48
N GLY A 94 8.95 -11.50 -6.56
CA GLY A 94 8.49 -12.62 -7.37
C GLY A 94 8.46 -13.95 -6.62
N ASN A 95 7.79 -14.96 -7.20
CA ASN A 95 7.68 -16.33 -6.70
C ASN A 95 7.25 -16.46 -5.22
N GLY A 96 6.40 -15.56 -4.73
CA GLY A 96 5.95 -15.52 -3.33
C GLY A 96 6.98 -14.96 -2.33
N ASN A 97 8.18 -14.62 -2.78
CA ASN A 97 9.24 -14.04 -1.96
C ASN A 97 9.11 -12.52 -1.83
N SER A 98 9.66 -11.98 -0.74
CA SER A 98 9.66 -10.55 -0.42
C SER A 98 11.00 -10.10 0.17
N VAL A 99 11.22 -8.79 0.24
CA VAL A 99 12.35 -8.17 0.94
C VAL A 99 11.79 -7.16 1.93
N LEU A 100 12.32 -7.14 3.15
CA LEU A 100 12.00 -6.09 4.13
C LEU A 100 12.64 -4.77 3.70
N VAL A 101 11.82 -3.76 3.46
CA VAL A 101 12.25 -2.40 3.07
C VAL A 101 12.46 -1.53 4.30
N SER A 102 11.48 -1.54 5.22
CA SER A 102 11.57 -0.82 6.49
C SER A 102 10.63 -1.41 7.55
N LEU A 103 10.83 -1.02 8.80
CA LEU A 103 9.78 -1.09 9.81
C LEU A 103 8.87 0.13 9.71
N ARG A 104 7.67 0.01 10.25
CA ARG A 104 6.68 1.09 10.39
C ARG A 104 6.68 1.67 11.81
N SER A 105 7.19 0.95 12.83
CA SER A 105 7.45 1.45 14.19
C SER A 105 8.92 1.35 14.62
N ASP A 106 9.26 1.99 15.73
CA ASP A 106 10.54 1.84 16.45
C ASP A 106 10.60 0.58 17.36
N GLN A 107 9.66 -0.37 17.23
CA GLN A 107 9.63 -1.62 18.01
C GLN A 107 9.59 -2.86 17.10
N MET A 108 9.96 -4.01 17.66
CA MET A 108 9.84 -5.32 17.02
C MET A 108 9.65 -6.40 18.09
N THR A 109 8.80 -7.40 17.83
CA THR A 109 8.65 -8.57 18.71
C THR A 109 9.91 -9.44 18.63
N LEU A 110 10.19 -10.21 19.69
CA LEU A 110 11.29 -11.17 19.68
C LEU A 110 11.05 -12.30 18.66
N GLN A 111 9.78 -12.68 18.44
CA GLN A 111 9.41 -13.69 17.45
C GLN A 111 9.67 -13.23 16.02
N ASP A 112 9.30 -11.99 15.66
CA ASP A 112 9.54 -11.46 14.31
C ASP A 112 11.03 -11.22 14.07
N ALA A 113 11.75 -10.72 15.08
CA ALA A 113 13.20 -10.59 15.05
C ALA A 113 13.87 -11.94 14.77
N LYS A 114 13.40 -13.01 15.41
CA LYS A 114 13.89 -14.37 15.14
C LYS A 114 13.72 -14.76 13.67
N VAL A 115 12.52 -14.61 13.11
CA VAL A 115 12.23 -14.99 11.71
C VAL A 115 13.14 -14.24 10.73
N LEU A 116 13.31 -12.93 10.91
CA LEU A 116 14.16 -12.10 10.07
C LEU A 116 15.65 -12.51 10.15
N LEU A 117 16.15 -12.82 11.35
CA LEU A 117 17.54 -13.24 11.57
C LEU A 117 17.80 -14.67 11.08
N GLU A 118 16.83 -15.58 11.19
CA GLU A 118 16.91 -16.92 10.59
C GLU A 118 16.99 -16.84 9.04
N ALA A 119 16.24 -15.93 8.41
CA ALA A 119 16.33 -15.70 6.97
C ALA A 119 17.71 -15.18 6.54
N ALA A 120 18.28 -14.22 7.28
CA ALA A 120 19.61 -13.69 7.01
C ALA A 120 20.71 -14.79 7.12
N LEU A 121 20.65 -15.62 8.16
CA LEU A 121 21.61 -16.73 8.36
C LEU A 121 21.55 -17.78 7.25
N ARG A 122 20.35 -18.09 6.72
CA ARG A 122 20.20 -18.96 5.54
C ARG A 122 20.90 -18.37 4.31
N GLN A 123 20.78 -17.05 4.12
CA GLN A 123 21.34 -16.37 2.95
C GLN A 123 22.88 -16.20 3.04
N GLU A 124 23.45 -15.91 4.22
CA GLU A 124 24.90 -15.99 4.45
C GLU A 124 25.45 -17.40 4.16
N SER A 125 24.74 -18.43 4.61
CA SER A 125 25.16 -19.83 4.43
C SER A 125 25.17 -20.23 2.95
N GLY A 126 24.14 -19.84 2.20
CA GLY A 126 24.08 -20.03 0.75
C GLY A 126 25.19 -19.28 0.00
N ALA A 127 25.49 -18.03 0.39
CA ALA A 127 26.56 -17.25 -0.22
C ALA A 127 27.94 -17.89 -0.02
N ARG A 128 28.25 -18.39 1.19
CA ARG A 128 29.52 -19.08 1.48
C ARG A 128 29.68 -20.38 0.70
N GLY A 129 28.57 -21.07 0.38
CA GLY A 129 28.57 -22.27 -0.46
C GLY A 129 29.05 -22.04 -1.91
N HIS A 130 29.00 -20.80 -2.41
CA HIS A 130 29.38 -20.47 -3.78
C HIS A 130 30.82 -19.93 -3.95
N VAL A 131 31.54 -19.68 -2.85
CA VAL A 131 32.88 -19.04 -2.87
C VAL A 131 34.02 -20.07 -2.76
N SER A 132 33.71 -21.35 -2.49
CA SER A 132 34.70 -22.41 -2.24
C SER A 132 35.16 -23.22 -3.46
N SER A 133 34.82 -22.82 -4.69
CA SER A 133 35.05 -23.61 -5.91
C SER A 133 36.08 -23.04 -6.91
N HIS A 134 36.78 -21.94 -6.58
CA HIS A 134 37.69 -21.23 -7.51
C HIS A 134 39.08 -20.91 -6.93
N SER A 135 39.77 -21.91 -6.34
CA SER A 135 41.25 -21.87 -6.26
C SER A 135 41.86 -23.26 -6.01
N HIS A 136 42.66 -23.73 -6.99
CA HIS A 136 43.78 -24.69 -6.96
C HIS A 136 43.74 -25.72 -8.09
N SER A 137 44.33 -25.36 -9.24
CA SER A 137 44.76 -26.29 -10.29
C SER A 137 45.94 -25.69 -11.05
N ALA A 138 47.16 -25.94 -10.55
CA ALA A 138 48.41 -25.62 -11.24
C ALA A 138 49.52 -26.59 -10.83
N LEU A 139 49.81 -27.55 -11.72
CA LEU A 139 51.13 -28.10 -12.00
C LEU A 139 51.99 -28.59 -10.80
N HIS A 140 51.88 -29.88 -10.48
CA HIS A 140 53.09 -30.72 -10.36
C HIS A 140 52.79 -32.19 -10.71
N ALA A 141 53.75 -32.82 -11.38
CA ALA A 141 53.78 -34.23 -11.79
C ALA A 141 55.27 -34.64 -11.92
N PRO A 142 55.64 -35.94 -12.10
CA PRO A 142 54.78 -37.12 -12.17
C PRO A 142 55.10 -38.21 -11.12
N GLY A 143 54.22 -39.23 -11.01
CA GLY A 143 54.46 -40.47 -10.25
C GLY A 143 53.54 -41.59 -10.76
N THR A 144 54.11 -42.76 -11.10
CA THR A 144 53.42 -43.84 -11.81
C THR A 144 52.57 -44.75 -10.90
N PRO A 145 51.32 -45.10 -11.27
CA PRO A 145 50.52 -46.13 -10.59
C PRO A 145 50.79 -47.55 -11.12
N VAL A 146 50.43 -48.58 -10.34
CA VAL A 146 50.68 -49.99 -10.66
C VAL A 146 49.39 -50.79 -10.87
N ARG A 147 49.10 -51.06 -12.15
CA ARG A 147 48.54 -52.31 -12.73
C ARG A 147 47.09 -52.76 -12.44
N GLU A 148 46.60 -53.54 -13.41
CA GLU A 148 45.40 -54.42 -13.42
C GLU A 148 44.01 -53.74 -13.64
N GLY A 149 43.19 -54.17 -14.62
CA GLY A 149 43.45 -55.15 -15.69
C GLY A 149 42.31 -55.35 -16.72
N LEU A 150 42.64 -56.03 -17.84
CA LEU A 150 41.79 -56.60 -18.92
C LEU A 150 40.98 -55.59 -19.80
N ARG A 151 41.26 -55.51 -21.12
CA ARG A 151 40.60 -56.20 -22.28
C ARG A 151 39.17 -55.67 -22.58
N SER A 152 38.76 -55.41 -23.84
CA SER A 152 39.09 -56.15 -25.10
C SER A 152 38.99 -55.36 -26.43
N HIS A 153 39.91 -55.67 -27.36
CA HIS A 153 39.77 -55.90 -28.83
C HIS A 153 39.19 -54.80 -29.79
N LEU A 154 39.99 -54.28 -30.75
CA LEU A 154 40.13 -54.66 -32.20
C LEU A 154 39.18 -53.87 -33.13
N ASP A 155 39.51 -53.43 -34.37
CA ASP A 155 40.73 -53.50 -35.21
C ASP A 155 40.78 -52.27 -36.19
N PRO A 156 41.93 -51.81 -36.75
CA PRO A 156 42.05 -50.49 -37.40
C PRO A 156 42.28 -50.49 -38.93
N ARG A 157 41.98 -49.35 -39.59
CA ARG A 157 42.32 -48.94 -40.99
C ARG A 157 41.83 -47.49 -41.23
N THR A 158 42.45 -46.55 -41.97
CA THR A 158 43.73 -46.48 -42.74
C THR A 158 44.26 -44.98 -42.72
N PRO A 159 45.03 -44.37 -43.67
CA PRO A 159 45.81 -43.12 -43.40
C PRO A 159 45.16 -41.77 -43.85
N PRO A 160 45.74 -40.60 -43.46
CA PRO A 160 45.22 -39.24 -43.75
C PRO A 160 45.89 -38.51 -44.94
N LEU A 161 45.31 -37.38 -45.38
CA LEU A 161 45.86 -36.44 -46.38
C LEU A 161 45.60 -34.94 -46.02
N PRO A 162 46.34 -33.96 -46.62
CA PRO A 162 46.63 -32.64 -46.02
C PRO A 162 45.80 -31.45 -46.61
N PRO A 163 45.95 -30.20 -46.10
CA PRO A 163 45.04 -29.09 -46.44
C PRO A 163 45.35 -28.41 -47.80
N ARG A 164 44.43 -27.52 -48.22
CA ARG A 164 44.55 -26.73 -49.47
C ARG A 164 44.18 -25.26 -49.25
N GLU A 165 45.02 -24.37 -49.77
CA GLU A 165 44.79 -22.93 -49.88
C GLU A 165 43.94 -22.57 -51.12
N ARG A 166 43.24 -21.43 -51.10
CA ARG A 166 43.30 -20.38 -52.15
C ARG A 166 42.54 -19.08 -51.74
N PRO A 167 42.66 -17.93 -52.45
CA PRO A 167 43.18 -16.73 -51.79
C PRO A 167 42.34 -15.45 -52.02
N HIS A 168 42.94 -14.31 -51.70
CA HIS A 168 42.39 -12.95 -51.82
C HIS A 168 41.76 -12.60 -53.18
N THR A 169 40.66 -11.84 -53.11
CA THR A 169 40.34 -10.75 -54.05
C THR A 169 39.79 -9.54 -53.27
N SER A 170 39.93 -8.34 -53.84
CA SER A 170 39.56 -7.05 -53.23
C SER A 170 38.19 -6.56 -53.70
N GLY A 171 37.37 -5.97 -52.82
CA GLY A 171 36.08 -5.39 -53.18
C GLY A 171 35.60 -4.29 -52.23
N HIS A 172 35.66 -3.04 -52.71
CA HIS A 172 35.03 -1.81 -52.22
C HIS A 172 34.80 -1.55 -50.71
N HIS A 173 35.43 -0.48 -50.22
CA HIS A 173 34.87 0.31 -49.13
C HIS A 173 33.50 0.89 -49.53
N GLY A 174 32.44 0.44 -48.89
CA GLY A 174 31.13 1.09 -48.86
C GLY A 174 30.79 1.51 -47.44
N ALA A 175 31.14 2.73 -47.05
CA ALA A 175 30.84 3.27 -45.72
C ALA A 175 29.37 3.69 -45.60
N GLY A 176 28.46 2.73 -45.75
CA GLY A 176 27.06 2.90 -45.39
C GLY A 176 26.94 2.90 -43.88
N GLU A 177 26.78 4.08 -43.28
CA GLU A 177 26.42 4.19 -41.87
C GLU A 177 25.07 3.50 -41.65
N ALA A 178 25.11 2.28 -41.13
CA ALA A 178 23.96 1.62 -40.56
C ALA A 178 23.55 2.40 -39.32
N ARG A 179 22.77 3.48 -39.51
CA ARG A 179 22.18 4.31 -38.47
C ARG A 179 21.21 3.45 -37.67
N ALA A 180 21.78 2.71 -36.71
CA ALA A 180 21.06 1.98 -35.70
C ALA A 180 20.29 3.01 -34.86
N THR A 181 19.05 3.27 -35.27
CA THR A 181 18.06 3.91 -34.43
C THR A 181 17.84 2.96 -33.25
N ALA A 182 18.60 3.18 -32.18
CA ALA A 182 18.31 2.58 -30.89
C ALA A 182 16.81 2.78 -30.61
N PRO A 183 16.07 1.76 -30.14
CA PRO A 183 14.69 1.95 -29.74
C PRO A 183 14.66 3.10 -28.76
N SER A 184 13.88 4.15 -29.06
CA SER A 184 13.72 5.27 -28.15
C SER A 184 13.03 4.73 -26.89
N THR A 185 13.84 4.43 -25.86
CA THR A 185 13.35 3.90 -24.58
C THR A 185 12.63 5.01 -23.85
N VAL A 186 11.37 5.25 -24.25
CA VAL A 186 10.46 6.21 -23.62
C VAL A 186 10.48 5.92 -22.12
N SER A 187 10.91 6.91 -21.34
CA SER A 187 11.02 6.73 -19.90
C SER A 187 9.63 6.46 -19.32
N PRO A 188 9.40 5.38 -18.54
CA PRO A 188 8.06 5.03 -18.06
C PRO A 188 7.37 6.12 -17.22
N TYR A 189 8.14 7.08 -16.68
CA TYR A 189 7.66 8.23 -15.90
C TYR A 189 8.06 9.58 -16.52
N GLY A 190 8.61 9.56 -17.76
CA GLY A 190 9.10 10.73 -18.47
C GLY A 190 8.01 11.66 -19.00
N PRO A 191 8.38 12.84 -19.53
CA PRO A 191 7.42 13.84 -20.01
C PRO A 191 6.43 13.28 -21.04
N GLU A 192 6.88 12.39 -21.93
CA GLU A 192 6.08 11.79 -22.99
C GLU A 192 5.01 10.86 -22.40
N ALA A 193 5.38 10.00 -21.45
CA ALA A 193 4.46 9.10 -20.76
C ALA A 193 3.44 9.86 -19.89
N ARG A 194 3.86 10.96 -19.24
CA ARG A 194 2.96 11.85 -18.48
C ARG A 194 2.00 12.62 -19.41
N ALA A 195 2.47 13.08 -20.57
CA ALA A 195 1.64 13.78 -21.56
C ALA A 195 0.57 12.86 -22.16
N GLU A 196 0.93 11.64 -22.53
CA GLU A 196 -0.01 10.63 -23.03
C GLU A 196 -1.04 10.24 -21.95
N LEU A 197 -0.61 10.06 -20.68
CA LEU A 197 -1.51 9.80 -19.56
C LEU A 197 -2.53 10.95 -19.39
N SER A 198 -2.06 12.19 -19.45
CA SER A 198 -2.93 13.38 -19.39
C SER A 198 -3.89 13.46 -20.58
N SER A 199 -3.44 13.10 -21.79
CA SER A 199 -4.26 13.04 -23.01
C SER A 199 -5.42 12.03 -22.88
N ARG A 200 -5.12 10.78 -22.50
CA ARG A 200 -6.12 9.73 -22.27
C ARG A 200 -7.12 10.11 -21.19
N LEU A 201 -6.61 10.57 -20.04
CA LEU A 201 -7.45 10.96 -18.90
C LEU A 201 -8.31 12.20 -19.20
N THR A 202 -7.81 13.18 -19.96
CA THR A 202 -8.58 14.35 -20.40
C THR A 202 -9.69 13.96 -21.37
N THR A 203 -9.40 13.06 -22.31
CA THR A 203 -10.40 12.48 -23.21
C THR A 203 -11.52 11.77 -22.43
N LEU A 204 -11.16 10.95 -21.43
CA LEU A 204 -12.14 10.29 -20.55
C LEU A 204 -12.96 11.29 -19.72
N ARG A 205 -12.33 12.37 -19.21
CA ARG A 205 -13.02 13.45 -18.47
C ARG A 205 -14.10 14.10 -19.35
N ASN A 206 -13.79 14.37 -20.61
CA ASN A 206 -14.71 14.99 -21.57
C ASN A 206 -15.86 14.04 -21.93
N THR A 207 -15.57 12.76 -22.20
CA THR A 207 -16.59 11.73 -22.44
C THR A 207 -17.54 11.55 -21.24
N LEU A 208 -17.04 11.73 -20.02
CA LEU A 208 -17.80 11.68 -18.76
C LEU A 208 -18.33 13.05 -18.28
N ALA A 209 -18.36 14.08 -19.15
CA ALA A 209 -19.05 15.32 -18.83
C ALA A 209 -20.58 15.06 -18.72
N PRO A 210 -21.26 15.54 -17.67
CA PRO A 210 -22.70 15.27 -17.47
C PRO A 210 -23.56 16.13 -18.40
N ALA A 211 -24.45 15.48 -19.14
CA ALA A 211 -25.50 16.16 -19.91
C ALA A 211 -26.67 16.61 -19.01
N THR A 212 -27.58 17.44 -19.54
CA THR A 212 -28.88 17.70 -18.91
C THR A 212 -29.70 16.41 -18.86
N ASN A 213 -30.23 16.05 -17.68
CA ASN A 213 -30.99 14.81 -17.42
C ASN A 213 -30.24 13.51 -17.80
N ASP A 214 -28.91 13.52 -17.75
CA ASP A 214 -28.05 12.41 -18.16
C ASP A 214 -28.45 11.07 -17.48
N PRO A 215 -28.71 9.98 -18.25
CA PRO A 215 -29.08 8.69 -17.70
C PRO A 215 -27.95 8.02 -16.90
N ARG A 216 -26.70 8.42 -17.12
CA ARG A 216 -25.53 7.91 -16.38
C ARG A 216 -25.44 8.47 -14.96
N TYR A 217 -26.07 9.60 -14.69
CA TYR A 217 -25.96 10.33 -13.42
C TYR A 217 -27.26 10.29 -12.60
N LEU A 218 -27.12 10.21 -11.28
CA LEU A 218 -28.22 10.28 -10.32
C LEU A 218 -28.79 11.69 -10.31
N GLN A 219 -30.11 11.80 -10.48
CA GLN A 219 -30.83 13.06 -10.58
C GLN A 219 -31.54 13.39 -9.26
N ALA A 220 -31.76 14.67 -9.00
CA ALA A 220 -32.51 15.12 -7.82
C ALA A 220 -33.98 14.68 -7.89
N CYS A 221 -34.53 14.25 -6.74
CA CYS A 221 -35.96 13.94 -6.59
C CYS A 221 -36.65 15.02 -5.73
N GLY A 222 -37.96 15.23 -5.92
CA GLY A 222 -38.77 16.13 -5.08
C GLY A 222 -38.39 17.63 -5.09
N GLY A 223 -37.42 18.04 -5.91
CA GLY A 223 -36.83 19.38 -5.86
C GLY A 223 -35.72 19.56 -4.83
N GLU A 224 -35.37 18.54 -4.05
CA GLU A 224 -34.29 18.63 -3.07
C GLU A 224 -32.90 18.68 -3.73
N LYS A 225 -31.98 19.47 -3.15
CA LYS A 225 -30.63 19.61 -3.68
C LYS A 225 -29.79 18.36 -3.39
N LEU A 226 -29.68 17.44 -4.36
CA LEU A 226 -28.80 16.28 -4.31
C LEU A 226 -27.31 16.64 -4.34
N ASN A 227 -26.89 17.39 -5.37
CA ASN A 227 -25.47 17.66 -5.66
C ASN A 227 -25.04 19.00 -5.06
N ARG A 228 -23.97 19.01 -4.24
CA ARG A 228 -23.41 20.22 -3.60
C ARG A 228 -22.92 21.23 -4.65
N PHE A 229 -22.27 20.72 -5.70
CA PHE A 229 -21.82 21.43 -6.91
C PHE A 229 -22.57 20.86 -8.12
N ARG A 230 -22.98 21.71 -9.07
CA ARG A 230 -23.90 21.33 -10.17
C ARG A 230 -23.28 20.36 -11.19
N ASP A 231 -21.98 20.53 -11.38
CA ASP A 231 -21.08 19.86 -12.30
C ASP A 231 -20.49 18.55 -11.75
N ILE A 232 -20.46 18.38 -10.41
CA ILE A 232 -19.87 17.20 -9.76
C ILE A 232 -20.99 16.22 -9.38
N GLN A 233 -21.47 15.47 -10.38
CA GLN A 233 -22.59 14.55 -10.25
C GLN A 233 -22.18 13.15 -9.73
N CYS A 234 -23.16 12.32 -9.40
CA CYS A 234 -23.00 10.98 -8.83
C CYS A 234 -23.36 9.91 -9.87
N CYS A 235 -22.45 9.02 -10.25
CA CYS A 235 -22.75 7.93 -11.20
C CYS A 235 -23.92 7.06 -10.66
N ARG A 236 -24.96 6.88 -11.48
CA ARG A 236 -26.22 6.24 -11.07
C ARG A 236 -26.05 4.74 -10.81
N GLN A 237 -25.22 4.07 -11.61
CA GLN A 237 -25.00 2.61 -11.55
C GLN A 237 -24.28 2.16 -10.28
N THR A 238 -23.52 3.07 -9.64
CA THR A 238 -22.75 2.82 -8.42
C THR A 238 -23.24 3.62 -7.22
N ALA A 239 -24.40 4.29 -7.33
CA ALA A 239 -24.93 5.14 -6.27
C ALA A 239 -25.23 4.34 -4.99
N VAL A 240 -24.81 4.86 -3.84
CA VAL A 240 -24.98 4.16 -2.55
C VAL A 240 -26.39 4.31 -2.00
N ARG A 241 -27.00 5.50 -2.14
CA ARG A 241 -28.39 5.83 -1.79
C ARG A 241 -28.92 6.87 -2.78
N ALA A 242 -30.23 6.86 -3.05
CA ALA A 242 -30.85 7.68 -4.12
C ALA A 242 -30.87 9.20 -3.83
N ASP A 243 -30.66 9.58 -2.57
CA ASP A 243 -30.67 10.94 -2.03
C ASP A 243 -29.27 11.47 -1.68
N LEU A 244 -28.22 10.65 -1.88
CA LEU A 244 -26.83 11.00 -1.61
C LEU A 244 -25.98 11.05 -2.88
N ASN A 245 -25.15 12.08 -3.02
CA ASN A 245 -24.02 12.06 -3.95
C ASN A 245 -22.88 11.24 -3.31
N ALA A 246 -23.03 9.92 -3.37
CA ALA A 246 -22.14 8.92 -2.81
C ALA A 246 -22.08 7.70 -3.76
N ASN A 247 -20.87 7.24 -4.09
CA ASN A 247 -20.62 6.13 -5.00
C ASN A 247 -19.82 5.01 -4.32
N TYR A 248 -20.22 3.77 -4.55
CA TYR A 248 -19.31 2.64 -4.43
C TYR A 248 -18.20 2.78 -5.47
N ILE A 249 -16.95 2.64 -5.05
CA ILE A 249 -15.80 2.56 -5.95
C ILE A 249 -15.02 1.28 -5.62
N GLN A 250 -14.63 0.53 -6.64
CA GLN A 250 -13.62 -0.50 -6.55
C GLN A 250 -12.48 -0.18 -7.53
N VAL A 251 -11.26 -0.07 -7.04
CA VAL A 251 -10.06 0.19 -7.85
C VAL A 251 -9.14 -1.02 -7.70
N GLY A 252 -9.04 -1.84 -8.77
CA GLY A 252 -8.53 -3.21 -8.65
C GLY A 252 -9.32 -4.02 -7.63
N ASN A 253 -8.69 -4.36 -6.50
CA ASN A 253 -9.27 -5.08 -5.36
C ASN A 253 -9.68 -4.16 -4.20
N THR A 254 -9.34 -2.87 -4.26
CA THR A 254 -9.53 -1.92 -3.15
C THR A 254 -10.92 -1.30 -3.23
N ARG A 255 -11.74 -1.56 -2.21
CA ARG A 255 -13.18 -1.28 -2.21
C ARG A 255 -13.52 -0.19 -1.20
N THR A 256 -14.05 0.93 -1.69
CA THR A 256 -14.37 2.12 -0.91
C THR A 256 -15.76 2.67 -1.25
N ILE A 257 -16.17 3.69 -0.51
CA ILE A 257 -17.25 4.63 -0.86
C ILE A 257 -16.65 6.03 -0.94
N ALA A 258 -16.90 6.74 -2.04
CA ALA A 258 -16.51 8.13 -2.23
C ALA A 258 -17.76 9.02 -2.31
N CYS A 259 -17.84 10.05 -1.49
CA CYS A 259 -18.99 10.95 -1.45
C CYS A 259 -18.61 12.43 -1.35
N GLN A 260 -19.57 13.32 -1.60
CA GLN A 260 -19.44 14.74 -1.26
C GLN A 260 -19.52 14.95 0.26
N TYR A 261 -19.10 16.12 0.76
CA TYR A 261 -19.45 16.51 2.13
C TYR A 261 -20.98 16.65 2.22
N PRO A 262 -21.70 15.91 3.10
CA PRO A 262 -23.16 15.88 3.10
C PRO A 262 -23.77 17.28 3.28
N LEU A 263 -24.87 17.56 2.59
CA LEU A 263 -25.68 18.75 2.82
C LEU A 263 -26.48 18.60 4.13
N GLN A 264 -26.99 19.70 4.70
CA GLN A 264 -27.73 19.66 5.97
C GLN A 264 -28.93 18.71 5.92
N SER A 265 -29.68 18.69 4.81
CA SER A 265 -30.79 17.77 4.56
C SER A 265 -30.36 16.30 4.42
N GLN A 266 -29.11 16.04 4.03
CA GLN A 266 -28.59 14.70 3.79
C GLN A 266 -28.05 14.00 5.04
N LEU A 267 -27.97 14.69 6.20
CA LEU A 267 -27.27 14.16 7.38
C LEU A 267 -27.86 12.86 7.93
N GLU A 268 -29.17 12.77 8.07
CA GLU A 268 -29.83 11.52 8.53
C GLU A 268 -29.49 10.34 7.60
N SER A 269 -29.66 10.52 6.29
CA SER A 269 -29.38 9.48 5.30
C SER A 269 -27.89 9.14 5.21
N HIS A 270 -27.00 10.11 5.45
CA HIS A 270 -25.55 9.90 5.55
C HIS A 270 -25.18 9.08 6.80
N PHE A 271 -25.77 9.36 7.97
CA PHE A 271 -25.58 8.50 9.15
C PHE A 271 -26.18 7.10 8.96
N ARG A 272 -27.32 7.00 8.28
CA ARG A 272 -27.93 5.71 7.92
C ARG A 272 -27.03 4.91 6.99
N MET A 273 -26.46 5.53 5.94
CA MET A 273 -25.42 4.94 5.10
C MET A 273 -24.22 4.45 5.92
N LEU A 274 -23.70 5.28 6.83
CA LEU A 274 -22.54 4.94 7.67
C LEU A 274 -22.82 3.70 8.54
N ALA A 275 -24.02 3.60 9.12
CA ALA A 275 -24.46 2.46 9.93
C ALA A 275 -24.78 1.20 9.09
N GLU A 276 -25.48 1.35 7.97
CA GLU A 276 -25.84 0.25 7.05
C GLU A 276 -24.62 -0.46 6.46
N ASN A 277 -23.60 0.31 6.08
CA ASN A 277 -22.29 -0.16 5.62
C ASN A 277 -21.45 -0.82 6.72
N ARG A 278 -21.78 -0.61 8.02
CA ARG A 278 -20.92 -0.96 9.17
C ARG A 278 -19.53 -0.31 9.02
N THR A 279 -19.53 0.98 8.67
CA THR A 279 -18.35 1.69 8.15
C THR A 279 -17.09 1.44 9.00
N PRO A 280 -16.03 0.86 8.42
CA PRO A 280 -14.85 0.44 9.17
C PRO A 280 -13.93 1.63 9.46
N VAL A 281 -13.96 2.66 8.61
CA VAL A 281 -13.34 3.97 8.83
C VAL A 281 -14.06 5.03 7.99
N LEU A 282 -14.21 6.24 8.55
CA LEU A 282 -14.66 7.44 7.86
C LEU A 282 -13.49 8.42 7.75
N ALA A 283 -12.96 8.63 6.56
CA ALA A 283 -11.87 9.59 6.31
C ALA A 283 -12.44 10.94 5.84
N VAL A 284 -12.35 11.94 6.71
CA VAL A 284 -12.76 13.32 6.43
C VAL A 284 -11.53 14.14 6.04
N LEU A 285 -11.50 14.62 4.81
CA LEU A 285 -10.35 15.31 4.20
C LEU A 285 -10.62 16.80 3.92
N ALA A 286 -11.72 17.34 4.46
CA ALA A 286 -12.00 18.77 4.46
C ALA A 286 -11.46 19.40 5.75
N SER A 287 -10.74 20.51 5.65
CA SER A 287 -10.08 21.16 6.79
C SER A 287 -11.07 21.74 7.79
N SER A 288 -10.61 21.93 9.03
CA SER A 288 -11.32 22.68 10.07
C SER A 288 -11.75 24.07 9.60
N SER A 289 -10.93 24.75 8.79
CA SER A 289 -11.26 26.06 8.22
C SER A 289 -12.39 26.04 7.19
N GLU A 290 -12.50 24.97 6.40
CA GLU A 290 -13.62 24.83 5.45
C GLU A 290 -14.93 24.48 6.16
N ILE A 291 -14.87 23.64 7.20
CA ILE A 291 -16.03 23.24 8.01
C ILE A 291 -16.58 24.43 8.80
N ALA A 292 -15.69 25.24 9.41
CA ALA A 292 -16.08 26.46 10.13
C ALA A 292 -16.63 27.57 9.21
N ASN A 293 -16.32 27.54 7.90
CA ASN A 293 -16.79 28.55 6.96
C ASN A 293 -18.25 28.34 6.57
N GLN A 294 -19.15 29.05 7.25
CA GLN A 294 -20.60 28.99 7.03
C GLN A 294 -21.01 29.18 5.55
N ARG A 295 -20.26 29.97 4.76
CA ARG A 295 -20.53 30.15 3.31
C ARG A 295 -20.38 28.87 2.50
N PHE A 296 -19.68 27.87 3.02
CA PHE A 296 -19.50 26.58 2.36
C PHE A 296 -20.61 25.57 2.71
N GLY A 297 -21.41 25.84 3.75
CA GLY A 297 -22.55 25.01 4.15
C GLY A 297 -22.15 23.56 4.47
N MET A 298 -21.09 23.39 5.25
CA MET A 298 -20.49 22.10 5.60
C MET A 298 -20.71 21.83 7.10
N PRO A 299 -21.83 21.18 7.47
CA PRO A 299 -22.15 20.98 8.88
C PRO A 299 -21.10 20.15 9.60
N ASP A 300 -20.68 20.59 10.78
CA ASP A 300 -19.76 19.84 11.63
C ASP A 300 -20.50 18.66 12.29
N TYR A 301 -20.66 17.58 11.52
CA TYR A 301 -21.51 16.46 11.89
C TYR A 301 -20.78 15.40 12.74
N PHE A 302 -19.45 15.52 12.90
CA PHE A 302 -18.61 14.46 13.45
C PHE A 302 -17.73 14.86 14.62
N ARG A 303 -17.59 16.16 14.95
CA ARG A 303 -16.80 16.62 16.13
C ARG A 303 -17.66 17.01 17.32
N GLN A 304 -18.97 16.92 17.16
CA GLN A 304 -19.99 17.20 18.18
C GLN A 304 -21.11 16.15 18.09
N SER A 305 -21.84 15.97 19.19
CA SER A 305 -23.02 15.11 19.25
C SER A 305 -24.27 15.84 18.75
N GLY A 306 -25.27 15.12 18.26
CA GLY A 306 -26.53 15.72 17.78
C GLY A 306 -27.58 14.70 17.35
N THR A 307 -28.79 15.17 17.07
CA THR A 307 -29.92 14.36 16.58
C THR A 307 -30.37 14.88 15.22
N TYR A 308 -30.57 13.95 14.29
CA TYR A 308 -30.83 14.17 12.89
C TYR A 308 -31.98 13.24 12.48
N GLY A 309 -33.21 13.77 12.51
CA GLY A 309 -34.42 12.97 12.37
C GLY A 309 -34.53 11.88 13.43
N SER A 310 -34.67 10.62 13.01
CA SER A 310 -34.71 9.43 13.89
C SER A 310 -33.36 9.04 14.50
N ILE A 311 -32.26 9.63 14.04
CA ILE A 311 -30.89 9.18 14.37
C ILE A 311 -30.24 10.13 15.37
N THR A 312 -29.77 9.59 16.49
CA THR A 312 -28.92 10.32 17.45
C THR A 312 -27.48 9.84 17.34
N VAL A 313 -26.55 10.79 17.32
CA VAL A 313 -25.11 10.55 17.13
C VAL A 313 -24.35 11.16 18.30
N GLU A 314 -23.51 10.34 18.92
CA GLU A 314 -22.58 10.75 19.97
C GLU A 314 -21.17 10.78 19.39
N SER A 315 -20.46 11.91 19.49
CA SER A 315 -19.06 12.01 19.08
C SER A 315 -18.12 12.08 20.28
N LYS A 316 -16.99 11.37 20.19
CA LYS A 316 -15.88 11.41 21.15
C LYS A 316 -14.55 11.39 20.42
N MET A 317 -13.70 12.39 20.65
CA MET A 317 -12.30 12.37 20.21
C MET A 317 -11.52 11.27 20.95
N THR A 318 -10.63 10.55 20.25
CA THR A 318 -9.91 9.39 20.79
C THR A 318 -8.40 9.55 20.81
N GLN A 319 -7.81 10.06 19.72
CA GLN A 319 -6.36 10.21 19.55
C GLN A 319 -6.05 11.27 18.48
N GLN A 320 -4.79 11.68 18.40
CA GLN A 320 -4.27 12.51 17.32
C GLN A 320 -2.98 11.85 16.77
N VAL A 321 -2.80 11.89 15.44
CA VAL A 321 -1.67 11.23 14.76
C VAL A 321 -1.00 12.23 13.81
N GLY A 322 0.32 12.40 13.91
CA GLY A 322 1.08 13.19 12.95
C GLY A 322 1.37 12.38 11.68
N LEU A 323 1.21 13.00 10.50
CA LEU A 323 1.36 12.34 9.20
C LEU A 323 2.63 12.76 8.43
N GLY A 324 3.37 13.75 8.92
CA GLY A 324 4.46 14.43 8.21
C GLY A 324 4.07 15.87 7.83
N ASP A 325 5.05 16.70 7.47
CA ASP A 325 4.87 18.09 6.98
C ASP A 325 3.96 19.00 7.85
N GLY A 326 3.86 18.71 9.15
CA GLY A 326 2.94 19.39 10.08
C GLY A 326 1.46 19.02 9.92
N ILE A 327 1.13 18.09 9.01
CA ILE A 327 -0.23 17.59 8.78
C ILE A 327 -0.63 16.61 9.89
N MET A 328 -1.81 16.82 10.46
CA MET A 328 -2.33 16.05 11.59
C MET A 328 -3.67 15.38 11.24
N ALA A 329 -3.84 14.15 11.73
CA ALA A 329 -5.11 13.44 11.75
C ALA A 329 -5.69 13.43 13.18
N ASP A 330 -6.79 14.14 13.38
CA ASP A 330 -7.62 14.07 14.57
C ASP A 330 -8.58 12.89 14.43
N MET A 331 -8.61 11.99 15.42
CA MET A 331 -9.46 10.79 15.37
C MET A 331 -10.61 10.86 16.37
N TYR A 332 -11.77 10.39 15.92
CA TYR A 332 -13.01 10.39 16.69
C TYR A 332 -13.69 9.02 16.59
N THR A 333 -14.64 8.74 17.48
CA THR A 333 -15.63 7.67 17.34
C THR A 333 -17.02 8.27 17.33
N LEU A 334 -17.79 7.99 16.28
CA LEU A 334 -19.22 8.32 16.18
C LEU A 334 -20.05 7.12 16.57
N THR A 335 -20.79 7.19 17.67
CA THR A 335 -21.76 6.16 18.04
C THR A 335 -23.15 6.56 17.54
N ILE A 336 -23.56 5.93 16.45
CA ILE A 336 -24.82 6.16 15.73
C ILE A 336 -25.90 5.25 16.31
N ARG A 337 -27.00 5.86 16.77
CA ARG A 337 -28.13 5.20 17.45
C ARG A 337 -29.43 5.56 16.73
N GLU A 338 -30.22 4.56 16.36
CA GLU A 338 -31.54 4.74 15.74
C GLU A 338 -32.52 3.72 16.34
N ALA A 339 -33.78 4.12 16.56
CA ALA A 339 -34.79 3.23 17.17
C ALA A 339 -35.04 1.98 16.31
N GLY A 340 -35.06 0.81 16.93
CA GLY A 340 -35.19 -0.48 16.23
C GLY A 340 -33.94 -0.96 15.48
N GLN A 341 -32.87 -0.16 15.39
CA GLN A 341 -31.63 -0.52 14.72
C GLN A 341 -30.52 -0.92 15.70
N LYS A 342 -29.57 -1.75 15.23
CA LYS A 342 -28.34 -2.02 15.99
C LYS A 342 -27.46 -0.77 15.99
N THR A 343 -27.14 -0.24 17.18
CA THR A 343 -26.15 0.83 17.37
C THR A 343 -24.82 0.50 16.70
N ILE A 344 -24.28 1.44 15.92
CA ILE A 344 -23.01 1.29 15.19
C ILE A 344 -22.06 2.40 15.61
N SER A 345 -20.88 2.02 16.13
CA SER A 345 -19.79 2.97 16.37
C SER A 345 -18.81 2.96 15.19
N VAL A 346 -18.59 4.11 14.53
CA VAL A 346 -17.70 4.31 13.37
C VAL A 346 -16.46 5.11 13.80
N PRO A 347 -15.22 4.64 13.55
CA PRO A 347 -14.03 5.46 13.78
C PRO A 347 -13.84 6.45 12.63
N VAL A 348 -13.37 7.65 12.96
CA VAL A 348 -13.17 8.77 12.04
C VAL A 348 -11.69 9.15 12.03
N VAL A 349 -11.16 9.46 10.85
CA VAL A 349 -9.85 10.06 10.63
C VAL A 349 -10.08 11.42 9.96
N HIS A 350 -9.91 12.52 10.69
CA HIS A 350 -10.10 13.88 10.18
C HIS A 350 -8.76 14.58 9.97
N VAL A 351 -8.41 14.88 8.72
CA VAL A 351 -7.19 15.63 8.40
C VAL A 351 -7.47 17.13 8.52
N GLY A 352 -7.46 17.62 9.76
CA GLY A 352 -7.96 18.94 10.14
C GLY A 352 -7.27 20.13 9.48
N ASN A 353 -6.04 19.95 8.99
CA ASN A 353 -5.20 21.02 8.44
C ASN A 353 -4.68 20.77 7.00
N TRP A 354 -5.25 19.84 6.22
CA TRP A 354 -4.97 19.74 4.78
C TRP A 354 -5.49 21.00 4.05
N PRO A 355 -4.64 21.86 3.47
CA PRO A 355 -5.10 23.10 2.82
C PRO A 355 -6.05 22.80 1.64
N ASP A 356 -7.08 23.63 1.44
CA ASP A 356 -7.97 23.42 0.29
C ASP A 356 -7.21 23.62 -1.03
N GLN A 357 -7.63 22.88 -2.07
CA GLN A 357 -7.08 22.92 -3.43
C GLN A 357 -5.58 22.60 -3.60
N THR A 358 -4.87 22.15 -2.55
CA THR A 358 -3.50 21.62 -2.66
C THR A 358 -3.48 20.08 -2.58
N ALA A 359 -2.40 19.48 -3.08
CA ALA A 359 -2.01 18.13 -2.73
C ALA A 359 -1.04 18.17 -1.53
N VAL A 360 -1.19 17.27 -0.56
CA VAL A 360 -0.11 16.96 0.40
C VAL A 360 0.95 16.07 -0.27
N SER A 361 2.15 16.00 0.30
CA SER A 361 3.26 15.19 -0.22
C SER A 361 2.89 13.70 -0.36
N SER A 362 3.59 12.98 -1.23
CA SER A 362 3.47 11.52 -1.37
C SER A 362 3.73 10.79 -0.04
N GLU A 363 4.61 11.34 0.78
CA GLU A 363 5.03 10.84 2.08
C GLU A 363 3.87 10.94 3.09
N VAL A 364 3.26 12.13 3.24
CA VAL A 364 2.02 12.33 4.01
C VAL A 364 0.87 11.49 3.44
N THR A 365 0.77 11.36 2.11
CA THR A 365 -0.27 10.56 1.45
C THR A 365 -0.13 9.07 1.78
N LYS A 366 1.10 8.51 1.78
CA LYS A 366 1.38 7.11 2.16
C LYS A 366 1.12 6.88 3.65
N ALA A 367 1.45 7.84 4.51
CA ALA A 367 1.15 7.80 5.94
C ALA A 367 -0.37 7.79 6.20
N LEU A 368 -1.12 8.68 5.53
CA LEU A 368 -2.57 8.78 5.65
C LEU A 368 -3.28 7.52 5.14
N ALA A 369 -2.89 6.99 3.97
CA ALA A 369 -3.42 5.72 3.44
C ALA A 369 -3.18 4.59 4.45
N SER A 370 -1.95 4.46 4.96
CA SER A 370 -1.60 3.46 5.98
C SER A 370 -2.42 3.60 7.26
N LEU A 371 -2.70 4.81 7.75
CA LEU A 371 -3.52 5.05 8.94
C LEU A 371 -4.99 4.66 8.69
N VAL A 372 -5.54 5.03 7.53
CA VAL A 372 -6.93 4.75 7.16
C VAL A 372 -7.14 3.25 6.94
N ASP A 373 -6.23 2.58 6.23
CA ASP A 373 -6.28 1.13 5.99
C ASP A 373 -6.20 0.34 7.31
N GLN A 374 -5.24 0.64 8.20
CA GLN A 374 -5.12 -0.03 9.50
C GLN A 374 -6.31 0.23 10.42
N THR A 375 -6.87 1.46 10.39
CA THR A 375 -8.12 1.77 11.13
C THR A 375 -9.27 0.92 10.61
N ALA A 376 -9.38 0.76 9.28
CA ALA A 376 -10.39 -0.06 8.64
C ALA A 376 -10.24 -1.55 8.96
N GLU A 377 -9.02 -2.09 8.87
CA GLU A 377 -8.68 -3.48 9.18
C GLU A 377 -8.96 -3.80 10.65
N THR A 378 -8.47 -2.96 11.58
CA THR A 378 -8.76 -3.04 13.01
C THR A 378 -10.26 -3.13 13.28
N LYS A 379 -11.06 -2.34 12.56
CA LYS A 379 -12.51 -2.32 12.71
C LYS A 379 -13.21 -3.50 12.03
N ARG A 380 -12.69 -3.98 10.90
CA ARG A 380 -13.19 -5.16 10.17
C ARG A 380 -13.02 -6.43 11.02
N ASN A 381 -11.85 -6.61 11.63
CA ASN A 381 -11.52 -7.77 12.46
C ASN A 381 -12.41 -7.84 13.72
N MET A 382 -12.86 -6.68 14.23
CA MET A 382 -13.87 -6.60 15.31
C MET A 382 -15.29 -7.01 14.87
N TYR A 383 -15.65 -6.84 13.59
CA TYR A 383 -16.92 -7.33 13.04
C TYR A 383 -16.86 -8.83 12.71
N GLU A 384 -15.71 -9.32 12.25
CA GLU A 384 -15.47 -10.73 11.91
C GLU A 384 -15.44 -11.63 13.15
N SER A 385 -14.70 -11.24 14.19
CA SER A 385 -14.71 -11.91 15.50
C SER A 385 -16.08 -11.93 16.20
N LYS A 386 -17.06 -11.17 15.69
CA LYS A 386 -18.47 -11.15 16.16
C LYS A 386 -19.45 -11.81 15.17
N GLY A 387 -18.96 -12.54 14.17
CA GLY A 387 -19.78 -13.24 13.17
C GLY A 387 -20.70 -12.31 12.38
N SER A 388 -20.28 -11.07 12.11
CA SER A 388 -21.13 -10.10 11.43
C SER A 388 -21.37 -10.49 9.97
N SER A 389 -22.63 -10.64 9.58
CA SER A 389 -23.02 -10.93 8.19
C SER A 389 -22.53 -9.87 7.17
N ALA A 390 -22.14 -8.68 7.63
CA ALA A 390 -21.51 -7.66 6.79
C ALA A 390 -20.12 -8.07 6.25
N VAL A 391 -19.48 -9.10 6.81
CA VAL A 391 -18.16 -9.61 6.35
C VAL A 391 -18.25 -10.30 4.98
N GLY A 392 -19.36 -11.00 4.71
CA GLY A 392 -19.65 -11.66 3.44
C GLY A 392 -20.45 -10.81 2.43
N ASP A 393 -20.64 -9.51 2.70
CA ASP A 393 -21.37 -8.59 1.83
C ASP A 393 -20.39 -7.58 1.20
N ASP A 394 -20.10 -7.75 -0.09
CA ASP A 394 -19.18 -6.91 -0.85
C ASP A 394 -19.64 -5.45 -1.02
N SER A 395 -20.88 -5.10 -0.67
CA SER A 395 -21.34 -3.71 -0.56
C SER A 395 -20.97 -3.06 0.79
N LYS A 396 -20.64 -3.85 1.81
CA LYS A 396 -20.40 -3.41 3.19
C LYS A 396 -18.93 -3.44 3.57
N LEU A 397 -18.65 -2.93 4.77
CA LEU A 397 -17.31 -2.81 5.35
C LEU A 397 -16.33 -2.09 4.41
N ARG A 398 -16.83 -1.08 3.70
CA ARG A 398 -16.05 -0.21 2.80
C ARG A 398 -15.65 1.08 3.53
N PRO A 399 -14.36 1.47 3.57
CA PRO A 399 -13.96 2.81 3.98
C PRO A 399 -14.77 3.89 3.25
N VAL A 400 -15.25 4.90 3.99
CA VAL A 400 -16.00 6.03 3.43
C VAL A 400 -15.07 7.24 3.43
N ILE A 401 -14.79 7.81 2.27
CA ILE A 401 -13.85 8.93 2.11
C ILE A 401 -14.56 10.13 1.47
N HIS A 402 -14.45 11.30 2.09
CA HIS A 402 -14.86 12.56 1.47
C HIS A 402 -13.96 13.74 1.83
N CYS A 403 -13.82 14.65 0.88
CA CYS A 403 -13.38 16.03 1.11
C CYS A 403 -14.62 16.93 1.03
N ARG A 404 -14.51 18.11 0.41
CA ARG A 404 -15.64 19.00 0.15
C ARG A 404 -16.56 18.49 -0.97
N ALA A 405 -15.98 18.05 -2.10
CA ALA A 405 -16.70 17.58 -3.29
C ALA A 405 -16.56 16.06 -3.56
N GLY A 406 -15.64 15.38 -2.88
CA GLY A 406 -15.41 13.94 -3.07
C GLY A 406 -14.69 13.56 -4.36
N VAL A 407 -13.87 14.45 -4.93
CA VAL A 407 -13.19 14.21 -6.23
C VAL A 407 -11.69 14.54 -6.27
N GLY A 408 -11.24 15.54 -5.50
CA GLY A 408 -9.81 15.92 -5.43
C GLY A 408 -9.04 15.08 -4.40
N ARG A 409 -8.84 15.64 -3.20
CA ARG A 409 -8.17 15.00 -2.03
C ARG A 409 -8.67 13.56 -1.77
N THR A 410 -9.97 13.30 -1.99
CA THR A 410 -10.59 11.96 -1.93
C THR A 410 -9.99 10.96 -2.92
N ALA A 411 -9.77 11.35 -4.18
CA ALA A 411 -9.20 10.47 -5.19
C ALA A 411 -7.69 10.27 -4.99
N GLN A 412 -6.96 11.29 -4.51
CA GLN A 412 -5.56 11.16 -4.10
C GLN A 412 -5.41 10.10 -2.99
N LEU A 413 -6.28 10.11 -1.97
CA LEU A 413 -6.27 9.09 -0.91
C LEU A 413 -6.68 7.70 -1.45
N ILE A 414 -7.77 7.59 -2.22
CA ILE A 414 -8.23 6.30 -2.76
C ILE A 414 -7.17 5.66 -3.67
N GLY A 415 -6.48 6.45 -4.50
CA GLY A 415 -5.36 5.97 -5.32
C GLY A 415 -4.18 5.48 -4.46
N ALA A 416 -3.84 6.19 -3.39
CA ALA A 416 -2.78 5.77 -2.48
C ALA A 416 -3.14 4.50 -1.67
N MET A 417 -4.39 4.34 -1.21
CA MET A 417 -4.89 3.10 -0.61
C MET A 417 -4.83 1.94 -1.64
N CYS A 418 -5.22 2.20 -2.89
CA CYS A 418 -5.11 1.22 -3.98
C CYS A 418 -3.66 0.79 -4.26
N MET A 419 -2.69 1.69 -4.07
CA MET A 419 -1.26 1.38 -4.18
C MET A 419 -0.67 0.71 -2.92
N ASN A 420 -1.29 0.87 -1.75
CA ASN A 420 -0.90 0.19 -0.50
C ASN A 420 -1.41 -1.28 -0.46
N ASP A 421 -2.42 -1.60 -1.28
CA ASP A 421 -3.00 -2.94 -1.44
C ASP A 421 -2.17 -3.83 -2.40
N SER A 422 -1.45 -4.80 -1.84
CA SER A 422 -0.53 -5.69 -2.57
C SER A 422 -1.20 -6.52 -3.68
N ARG A 423 -2.52 -6.73 -3.61
CA ARG A 423 -3.31 -7.45 -4.63
C ARG A 423 -3.40 -6.68 -5.95
N ASN A 424 -3.07 -5.38 -5.94
CA ASN A 424 -3.13 -4.51 -7.11
C ASN A 424 -1.76 -4.29 -7.78
N SER A 425 -0.74 -5.10 -7.49
CA SER A 425 0.67 -4.80 -7.80
C SER A 425 0.97 -4.32 -9.24
N GLN A 426 0.22 -4.77 -10.26
CA GLN A 426 0.43 -4.40 -11.67
C GLN A 426 -0.56 -3.35 -12.22
N LEU A 427 -1.53 -2.89 -11.42
CA LEU A 427 -2.55 -1.93 -11.85
C LEU A 427 -1.92 -0.57 -12.19
N SER A 428 -2.19 -0.03 -13.38
CA SER A 428 -1.60 1.22 -13.84
C SER A 428 -2.25 2.47 -13.20
N VAL A 429 -1.58 3.62 -13.30
CA VAL A 429 -2.19 4.91 -12.91
C VAL A 429 -3.37 5.27 -13.84
N GLU A 430 -3.26 4.96 -15.13
CA GLU A 430 -4.36 5.08 -16.11
C GLU A 430 -5.60 4.29 -15.67
N ASP A 431 -5.46 3.00 -15.36
CA ASP A 431 -6.54 2.15 -14.85
C ASP A 431 -7.13 2.73 -13.56
N MET A 432 -6.27 3.07 -12.62
CA MET A 432 -6.65 3.53 -11.28
C MET A 432 -7.52 4.79 -11.34
N VAL A 433 -7.12 5.79 -12.14
CA VAL A 433 -7.88 7.02 -12.31
C VAL A 433 -9.11 6.80 -13.20
N SER A 434 -9.02 5.96 -14.23
CA SER A 434 -10.15 5.66 -15.11
C SER A 434 -11.27 4.90 -14.39
N GLN A 435 -10.93 3.90 -13.57
CA GLN A 435 -11.87 3.17 -12.73
C GLN A 435 -12.55 4.10 -11.72
N MET A 436 -11.82 5.00 -11.08
CA MET A 436 -12.42 6.05 -10.23
C MET A 436 -13.37 6.96 -11.01
N ARG A 437 -12.99 7.39 -12.22
CA ARG A 437 -13.80 8.31 -13.04
C ARG A 437 -15.11 7.70 -13.52
N VAL A 438 -15.08 6.48 -14.05
CA VAL A 438 -16.27 5.75 -14.52
C VAL A 438 -17.24 5.45 -13.37
N GLN A 439 -16.72 5.08 -12.20
CA GLN A 439 -17.55 4.71 -11.04
C GLN A 439 -18.06 5.92 -10.22
N ARG A 440 -17.66 7.16 -10.52
CA ARG A 440 -18.16 8.35 -9.81
C ARG A 440 -18.46 9.52 -10.74
N ASN A 441 -17.44 10.15 -11.33
CA ASN A 441 -17.54 11.15 -12.40
C ASN A 441 -16.16 11.47 -12.99
N GLY A 442 -16.11 12.08 -14.18
CA GLY A 442 -14.87 12.46 -14.88
C GLY A 442 -13.94 13.46 -14.14
N ILE A 443 -14.36 14.00 -12.99
CA ILE A 443 -13.61 14.98 -12.20
C ILE A 443 -12.75 14.31 -11.11
N MET A 444 -12.87 12.99 -10.88
CA MET A 444 -12.00 12.24 -9.96
C MET A 444 -10.51 12.40 -10.33
N VAL A 445 -9.68 12.72 -9.34
CA VAL A 445 -8.37 13.38 -9.52
C VAL A 445 -8.59 14.69 -10.29
N GLN A 446 -8.90 15.74 -9.54
CA GLN A 446 -9.45 16.98 -10.08
C GLN A 446 -8.38 17.83 -10.75
N LYS A 447 -7.22 17.96 -10.11
CA LYS A 447 -6.09 18.76 -10.60
C LYS A 447 -4.84 17.91 -10.85
N ASP A 448 -3.92 18.49 -11.60
CA ASP A 448 -2.70 17.81 -12.04
C ASP A 448 -1.70 17.61 -10.89
N GLU A 449 -1.64 18.50 -9.88
CA GLU A 449 -0.75 18.32 -8.72
C GLU A 449 -1.19 17.11 -7.86
N GLN A 450 -2.46 16.71 -7.93
CA GLN A 450 -2.98 15.49 -7.30
C GLN A 450 -2.64 14.24 -8.12
N LEU A 451 -2.52 14.37 -9.45
CA LEU A 451 -2.07 13.30 -10.33
C LEU A 451 -0.56 13.09 -10.19
N ASP A 452 0.24 14.16 -10.09
CA ASP A 452 1.70 14.07 -9.87
C ASP A 452 2.06 13.35 -8.57
N VAL A 453 1.27 13.50 -7.49
CA VAL A 453 1.49 12.72 -6.26
C VAL A 453 1.19 11.22 -6.48
N LEU A 454 0.16 10.88 -7.27
CA LEU A 454 -0.10 9.48 -7.63
C LEU A 454 0.99 8.92 -8.56
N ILE A 455 1.50 9.73 -9.49
CA ILE A 455 2.64 9.37 -10.36
C ILE A 455 3.90 9.12 -9.53
N LYS A 456 4.26 10.02 -8.59
CA LYS A 456 5.43 9.84 -7.71
C LYS A 456 5.30 8.61 -6.81
N LEU A 457 4.09 8.30 -6.33
CA LEU A 457 3.82 7.06 -5.59
C LEU A 457 3.96 5.80 -6.47
N ALA A 458 3.51 5.84 -7.73
CA ALA A 458 3.67 4.75 -8.68
C ALA A 458 5.14 4.54 -9.09
N GLU A 459 5.87 5.63 -9.35
CA GLU A 459 7.30 5.66 -9.64
C GLU A 459 8.12 5.03 -8.51
N GLY A 460 7.82 5.39 -7.25
CA GLY A 460 8.42 4.76 -6.06
C GLY A 460 8.07 3.28 -5.86
N GLN A 461 7.10 2.73 -6.61
CA GLN A 461 6.73 1.31 -6.61
C GLN A 461 7.20 0.55 -7.87
N GLY A 462 7.67 1.24 -8.91
CA GLY A 462 7.88 0.62 -10.23
C GLY A 462 6.58 0.27 -10.97
N ARG A 463 5.46 0.94 -10.62
CA ARG A 463 4.10 0.69 -11.14
C ARG A 463 3.84 1.47 -12.44
N PRO A 464 3.32 0.84 -13.51
CA PRO A 464 3.13 1.50 -14.81
C PRO A 464 2.21 2.72 -14.74
N LEU A 465 2.54 3.77 -15.50
CA LEU A 465 1.66 4.92 -15.67
C LEU A 465 0.52 4.63 -16.65
N LEU A 466 0.85 4.01 -17.79
CA LEU A 466 -0.03 3.76 -18.92
C LEU A 466 -0.36 2.28 -19.06
N ASN A 467 -1.50 1.99 -19.68
CA ASN A 467 -1.77 0.70 -20.31
C ASN A 467 -1.06 0.64 -21.67
N SER A 468 -0.56 -0.55 -22.03
CA SER A 468 0.15 -0.84 -23.29
C SER A 468 -0.77 -0.83 -24.50
#